data_AF-A0A7L4ZJM0-F1
#
_entry.id   AF-A0A7L4ZJM0-F1
#
_cell.length_a   1.000
_cell.length_b   1.000
_cell.length_c   1.000
_cell.angle_alpha   90.00
_cell.angle_beta   90.00
_cell.angle_gamma   90.00
#
_symmetry.space_group_name_H-M   'P 1'
#
loop_
_entity.id
_entity.type
_entity.pdbx_description
1 polymer ?
#
loop_
_entity_poly.entity_id
_entity_poly.type
_entity_poly.pdbx_seq_one_letter_code
_entity_poly.pdbx_strand_id
1 'polypeptide(L)'
;MKKLYIIVFALLLAVPVLAQEEAPKDASDEDVYVWCVMPSKKGQWLRLTPPQPAVVADFQDKLVYLKILNPNDITEKGKLDRATSDAILKMESIKGVSYQSKELVGFTQGMKNRLLIMYHTAKRAADLKEKQ
;
A
#
# COMPACT_ATOMS: atom_id res chain seq x y z
N MET A 1 1.41 26.85 48.35
CA MET A 1 0.68 26.76 47.07
C MET A 1 1.62 26.78 45.86
N LYS A 2 2.56 25.82 45.73
CA LYS A 2 3.44 25.68 44.55
C LYS A 2 3.67 24.22 44.08
N LYS A 3 3.20 23.23 44.85
CA LYS A 3 3.36 21.79 44.53
C LYS A 3 2.13 21.14 43.88
N LEU A 4 0.99 21.84 43.85
CA LEU A 4 -0.26 21.29 43.32
C LEU A 4 -0.39 21.40 41.78
N TYR A 5 0.36 22.32 41.15
CA TYR A 5 0.29 22.54 39.71
C TYR A 5 1.17 21.61 38.88
N ILE A 6 2.10 20.88 39.51
CA ILE A 6 3.02 19.96 38.80
C ILE A 6 2.31 18.63 38.46
N ILE A 7 1.32 18.23 39.25
CA ILE A 7 0.62 16.95 39.05
C ILE A 7 -0.41 17.03 37.91
N VAL A 8 -1.03 18.21 37.69
CA VAL A 8 -2.01 18.40 36.61
C VAL A 8 -1.32 18.47 35.24
N PHE A 9 -0.07 18.95 35.18
CA PHE A 9 0.68 19.02 33.92
C PHE A 9 1.22 17.66 33.45
N ALA A 10 1.46 16.73 34.38
CA ALA A 10 1.89 15.36 34.06
C ALA A 10 0.74 14.49 33.48
N LEU A 11 -0.51 14.83 33.77
CA LEU A 11 -1.68 14.11 33.25
C LEU A 11 -2.04 14.49 31.80
N LEU A 12 -1.55 15.63 31.30
CA LEU A 12 -1.77 16.08 29.92
C LEU A 12 -0.76 15.51 28.91
N LEU A 13 0.30 14.85 29.38
CA LEU A 13 1.34 14.26 28.52
C LEU A 13 1.16 12.74 28.29
N ALA A 14 0.12 12.13 28.86
CA ALA A 14 -0.04 10.68 28.90
C ALA A 14 -0.94 10.06 27.82
N VAL A 15 -1.48 10.83 26.86
CA VAL A 15 -2.18 10.21 25.72
C VAL A 15 -2.00 11.01 24.42
N PRO A 16 -0.94 10.69 23.65
CA PRO A 16 -1.10 10.42 22.25
C PRO A 16 -0.79 8.94 22.07
N VAL A 17 -1.49 8.08 22.81
CA VAL A 17 -1.88 6.81 22.18
C VAL A 17 -2.84 7.24 21.09
N LEU A 18 -2.24 7.65 19.96
CA LEU A 18 -2.89 7.64 18.67
C LEU A 18 -3.78 6.42 18.69
N ALA A 19 -5.08 6.63 18.64
CA ALA A 19 -6.07 5.57 18.50
C ALA A 19 -5.67 4.77 17.27
N GLN A 20 -4.81 3.78 17.50
CA GLN A 20 -4.32 2.84 16.53
C GLN A 20 -5.47 1.86 16.45
N GLU A 21 -6.13 1.82 15.30
CA GLU A 21 -7.21 0.87 15.08
C GLU A 21 -6.69 -0.52 15.43
N GLU A 22 -7.38 -1.19 16.35
CA GLU A 22 -7.11 -2.59 16.64
C GLU A 22 -7.39 -3.42 15.39
N ALA A 23 -6.65 -4.51 15.21
CA ALA A 23 -6.93 -5.44 14.12
C ALA A 23 -8.40 -5.92 14.21
N PRO A 24 -9.08 -6.16 13.07
CA PRO A 24 -10.48 -6.58 13.08
C PRO A 24 -10.67 -7.84 13.92
N LYS A 25 -11.52 -7.77 14.95
CA LYS A 25 -11.77 -8.87 15.89
C LYS A 25 -12.56 -10.03 15.27
N ASP A 26 -13.20 -9.79 14.12
CA ASP A 26 -14.04 -10.73 13.39
C ASP A 26 -13.38 -11.25 12.09
N ALA A 27 -12.05 -11.15 11.97
CA ALA A 27 -11.33 -11.72 10.83
C ALA A 27 -11.49 -13.26 10.82
N SER A 28 -11.94 -13.83 9.70
CA SER A 28 -11.81 -15.28 9.50
C SER A 28 -10.33 -15.62 9.35
N ASP A 29 -9.93 -16.86 9.69
CA ASP A 29 -8.54 -17.33 9.51
C ASP A 29 -8.05 -17.25 8.04
N GLU A 30 -8.98 -17.15 7.09
CA GLU A 30 -8.70 -16.99 5.65
C GLU A 30 -8.44 -15.54 5.23
N ASP A 31 -8.78 -14.56 6.07
CA ASP A 31 -8.66 -13.15 5.73
C ASP A 31 -7.31 -12.58 6.12
N VAL A 32 -6.54 -12.17 5.12
CA VAL A 32 -5.26 -11.49 5.34
C VAL A 32 -5.49 -9.98 5.40
N TYR A 33 -5.13 -9.37 6.53
CA TYR A 33 -5.17 -7.92 6.73
C TYR A 33 -3.76 -7.34 6.77
N VAL A 34 -3.61 -6.14 6.22
CA VAL A 34 -2.36 -5.36 6.31
C VAL A 34 -2.64 -4.00 6.91
N TRP A 35 -1.77 -3.56 7.82
CA TRP A 35 -1.81 -2.19 8.33
C TRP A 35 -1.28 -1.24 7.26
N CYS A 36 -2.11 -0.31 6.83
CA CYS A 36 -1.81 0.67 5.78
C CYS A 36 -1.78 2.07 6.36
N VAL A 37 -0.70 2.81 6.11
CA VAL A 37 -0.57 4.23 6.46
C VAL A 37 -0.50 5.04 5.17
N MET A 38 -1.38 6.03 5.04
CA MET A 38 -1.45 6.91 3.87
C MET A 38 -1.01 8.34 4.23
N PRO A 39 -0.58 9.16 3.25
CA PRO A 39 -0.26 10.55 3.50
C PRO A 39 -1.47 11.30 4.07
N SER A 40 -1.26 12.02 5.16
CA SER A 40 -2.28 12.88 5.80
C SER A 40 -3.56 12.15 6.26
N LYS A 41 -3.50 10.83 6.47
CA LYS A 41 -4.61 10.03 7.02
C LYS A 41 -4.12 9.16 8.17
N LYS A 42 -5.00 8.83 9.11
CA LYS A 42 -4.71 7.82 10.12
C LYS A 42 -4.50 6.47 9.43
N GLY A 43 -3.63 5.64 10.02
CA GLY A 43 -3.46 4.27 9.55
C GLY A 43 -4.75 3.48 9.72
N GLN A 44 -4.94 2.48 8.86
CA GLN A 44 -6.11 1.61 8.89
C GLN A 44 -5.76 0.19 8.47
N TRP A 45 -6.53 -0.79 8.96
CA TRP A 45 -6.43 -2.18 8.51
C TRP A 45 -7.17 -2.36 7.19
N LEU A 46 -6.48 -2.90 6.18
CA LEU A 46 -7.06 -3.20 4.88
C LEU A 46 -7.01 -4.71 4.62
N ARG A 47 -8.15 -5.27 4.22
CA ARG A 47 -8.23 -6.66 3.76
C ARG A 47 -7.56 -6.81 2.39
N LEU A 48 -6.70 -7.81 2.26
CA LEU A 48 -6.17 -8.25 0.98
C LEU A 48 -7.16 -9.22 0.33
N THR A 49 -7.32 -9.09 -0.99
CA THR A 49 -8.02 -10.08 -1.80
C THR A 49 -7.00 -11.00 -2.48
N PRO A 50 -7.15 -12.32 -2.37
CA PRO A 50 -6.37 -13.27 -3.14
C PRO A 50 -6.45 -12.94 -4.63
N PRO A 51 -5.31 -12.86 -5.34
CA PRO A 51 -5.33 -12.36 -6.69
C PRO A 51 -5.59 -13.48 -7.71
N GLN A 52 -6.45 -13.22 -8.68
CA GLN A 52 -6.60 -14.12 -9.83
C GLN A 52 -5.40 -13.98 -10.77
N PRO A 53 -4.96 -15.07 -11.45
CA PRO A 53 -3.80 -15.02 -12.34
C PRO A 53 -3.87 -13.92 -13.41
N ALA A 54 -5.04 -13.71 -14.02
CA ALA A 54 -5.23 -12.66 -15.03
C ALA A 54 -5.02 -11.25 -14.45
N VAL A 55 -5.41 -11.02 -13.19
CA VAL A 55 -5.24 -9.73 -12.51
C VAL A 55 -3.77 -9.47 -12.22
N VAL A 56 -3.03 -10.50 -11.78
CA VAL A 56 -1.59 -10.38 -11.52
C VAL A 56 -0.83 -10.08 -12.82
N ALA A 57 -1.13 -10.80 -13.90
CA ALA A 57 -0.48 -10.60 -15.20
C ALA A 57 -0.68 -9.16 -15.72
N ASP A 58 -1.92 -8.66 -15.68
CA ASP A 58 -2.23 -7.28 -16.07
C ASP A 58 -1.49 -6.24 -15.21
N PHE A 59 -1.34 -6.52 -13.90
CA PHE A 59 -0.57 -5.69 -12.98
C PHE A 59 0.92 -5.67 -13.33
N GLN A 60 1.51 -6.85 -13.56
CA GLN A 60 2.92 -7.00 -13.92
C GLN A 60 3.22 -6.25 -15.21
N ASP A 61 2.37 -6.39 -16.24
CA ASP A 61 2.52 -5.67 -17.51
C ASP A 61 2.50 -4.14 -17.30
N LYS A 62 1.61 -3.63 -16.44
CA LYS A 62 1.56 -2.20 -16.10
C LYS A 62 2.78 -1.74 -15.30
N LEU A 63 3.27 -2.54 -14.37
CA LEU A 63 4.46 -2.22 -13.57
C LEU A 63 5.73 -2.21 -14.43
N VAL A 64 5.83 -3.13 -15.40
CA VAL A 64 6.88 -3.13 -16.42
C VAL A 64 6.80 -1.89 -17.30
N TYR A 65 5.61 -1.53 -17.79
CA TYR A 65 5.40 -0.30 -18.56
C TYR A 65 5.86 0.94 -17.80
N LEU A 66 5.55 1.00 -16.50
CA LEU A 66 5.96 2.09 -15.59
C LEU A 66 7.44 2.02 -15.19
N LYS A 67 8.20 1.01 -15.65
CA LYS A 67 9.61 0.78 -15.32
C LYS A 67 9.87 0.58 -13.83
N ILE A 68 8.88 0.06 -13.09
CA ILE A 68 8.98 -0.23 -11.66
C ILE A 68 9.45 -1.68 -11.45
N LEU A 69 8.97 -2.59 -12.30
CA LEU A 69 9.36 -3.99 -12.37
C LEU A 69 10.21 -4.21 -13.62
N ASN A 70 11.32 -4.95 -13.52
CA ASN A 70 12.09 -5.33 -14.71
C ASN A 70 11.35 -6.47 -15.43
N PRO A 71 11.20 -6.44 -16.77
CA PRO A 71 10.59 -7.55 -17.50
C PRO A 71 11.29 -8.90 -17.25
N ASN A 72 12.59 -8.91 -16.96
CA ASN A 72 13.34 -10.13 -16.64
C ASN A 72 13.06 -10.68 -15.24
N ASP A 73 12.46 -9.87 -14.36
CA ASP A 73 12.06 -10.31 -13.02
C ASP A 73 10.75 -11.11 -13.08
N ILE A 74 10.01 -11.07 -14.20
CA ILE A 74 8.79 -11.85 -14.39
C ILE A 74 9.19 -13.29 -14.73
N THR A 75 9.16 -14.15 -13.71
CA THR A 75 9.45 -15.58 -13.85
C THR A 75 8.22 -16.35 -14.35
N GLU A 76 7.05 -16.07 -13.78
CA GLU A 76 5.79 -16.72 -14.15
C GLU A 76 4.63 -15.72 -14.17
N LYS A 77 3.96 -15.63 -15.32
CA LYS A 77 2.79 -14.75 -15.46
C LYS A 77 1.68 -15.23 -14.56
N GLY A 78 1.09 -14.29 -13.82
CA GLY A 78 -0.06 -14.59 -12.98
C GLY A 78 0.27 -14.97 -11.54
N LYS A 79 1.56 -15.07 -11.17
CA LYS A 79 1.99 -15.31 -9.79
C LYS A 79 2.52 -14.04 -9.15
N LEU A 80 2.04 -13.77 -7.93
CA LEU A 80 2.54 -12.67 -7.11
C LEU A 80 3.83 -13.13 -6.43
N ASP A 81 4.93 -13.06 -7.16
CA ASP A 81 6.25 -13.38 -6.64
C ASP A 81 6.84 -12.22 -5.82
N ARG A 82 8.04 -12.45 -5.27
CA ARG A 82 8.73 -11.46 -4.45
C ARG A 82 9.05 -10.18 -5.21
N ALA A 83 9.53 -10.29 -6.45
CA ALA A 83 9.88 -9.11 -7.25
C ALA A 83 8.64 -8.26 -7.58
N THR A 84 7.51 -8.92 -7.92
CA THR A 84 6.23 -8.26 -8.14
C THR A 84 5.73 -7.59 -6.86
N SER A 85 5.84 -8.27 -5.72
CA SER A 85 5.49 -7.72 -4.40
C SER A 85 6.31 -6.47 -4.08
N ASP A 86 7.64 -6.54 -4.24
CA ASP A 86 8.55 -5.44 -3.98
C ASP A 86 8.28 -4.25 -4.93
N ALA A 87 7.98 -4.51 -6.21
CA ALA A 87 7.60 -3.48 -7.16
C ALA A 87 6.29 -2.77 -6.76
N ILE A 88 5.28 -3.51 -6.28
CA ILE A 88 4.02 -2.94 -5.80
C ILE A 88 4.26 -2.08 -4.56
N LEU A 89 4.99 -2.60 -3.56
CA LEU A 89 5.31 -1.85 -2.35
C LEU A 89 6.13 -0.59 -2.65
N LYS A 90 7.07 -0.67 -3.59
CA LYS A 90 7.84 0.48 -4.08
C LYS A 90 6.94 1.53 -4.74
N MET A 91 6.03 1.11 -5.62
CA MET A 91 5.05 2.01 -6.26
C MET A 91 4.21 2.74 -5.20
N GLU A 92 3.68 2.01 -4.22
CA GLU A 92 2.85 2.58 -3.15
C GLU A 92 3.65 3.56 -2.27
N SER A 93 4.90 3.21 -1.94
CA SER A 93 5.82 4.05 -1.18
C SER A 93 6.14 5.37 -1.88
N ILE A 94 6.31 5.37 -3.22
CA ILE A 94 6.47 6.59 -4.02
C ILE A 94 5.25 7.52 -3.89
N LYS A 95 4.06 6.98 -3.59
CA LYS A 95 2.83 7.75 -3.30
C LYS A 95 2.66 8.07 -1.81
N GLY A 96 3.68 7.79 -1.00
CA GLY A 96 3.68 8.00 0.44
C GLY A 96 2.79 7.03 1.21
N VAL A 97 2.41 5.90 0.61
CA VAL A 97 1.64 4.84 1.26
C VAL A 97 2.60 3.75 1.73
N SER A 98 2.54 3.41 3.01
CA SER A 98 3.35 2.32 3.59
C SER A 98 2.47 1.23 4.16
N TYR A 99 2.94 -0.01 4.08
CA TYR A 99 2.27 -1.19 4.59
C TYR A 99 3.16 -1.92 5.58
N GLN A 100 2.60 -2.38 6.69
CA GLN A 100 3.30 -3.32 7.57
C GLN A 100 3.05 -4.75 7.08
N SER A 101 3.73 -5.12 6.00
CA SER A 101 3.82 -6.51 5.54
C SER A 101 5.21 -6.78 4.97
N LYS A 102 5.73 -7.99 5.20
CA LYS A 102 6.97 -8.49 4.58
C LYS A 102 6.73 -9.14 3.22
N GLU A 103 5.51 -9.60 2.97
CA GLU A 103 5.12 -10.30 1.75
C GLU A 103 3.68 -9.91 1.38
N LEU A 104 3.45 -9.58 0.11
CA LEU A 104 2.10 -9.34 -0.39
C LEU A 104 1.56 -10.66 -0.93
N VAL A 105 0.49 -11.15 -0.32
CA VAL A 105 -0.23 -12.36 -0.75
C VAL A 105 -1.54 -12.03 -1.46
N GLY A 106 -1.79 -10.74 -1.71
CA GLY A 106 -2.98 -10.25 -2.38
C GLY A 106 -2.98 -8.75 -2.55
N PHE A 107 -4.10 -8.21 -3.05
CA PHE A 107 -4.23 -6.79 -3.38
C PHE A 107 -5.42 -6.17 -2.67
N THR A 108 -5.31 -4.88 -2.36
CA THR A 108 -6.47 -4.05 -2.02
C THR A 108 -7.03 -3.42 -3.30
N GLN A 109 -8.32 -3.03 -3.30
CA GLN A 109 -8.89 -2.24 -4.39
C GLN A 109 -8.15 -0.89 -4.57
N GLY A 110 -7.66 -0.30 -3.47
CA GLY A 110 -6.89 0.93 -3.50
C GLY A 110 -5.59 0.81 -4.29
N MET A 111 -4.84 -0.28 -4.11
CA MET A 111 -3.61 -0.56 -4.87
C MET A 111 -3.90 -0.63 -6.37
N LYS A 112 -4.98 -1.35 -6.77
CA LYS A 112 -5.44 -1.44 -8.16
C LYS A 112 -5.73 -0.08 -8.77
N ASN A 113 -6.53 0.72 -8.08
CA ASN A 113 -6.90 2.03 -8.60
C ASN A 113 -5.70 2.96 -8.76
N ARG A 114 -4.74 2.95 -7.82
CA ARG A 114 -3.54 3.78 -7.91
C ARG A 114 -2.62 3.36 -9.06
N LEU A 115 -2.39 2.06 -9.26
CA LEU A 115 -1.63 1.57 -10.40
C LEU A 115 -2.27 1.99 -11.73
N LEU A 116 -3.59 1.84 -11.85
CA LEU A 116 -4.34 2.25 -13.05
C LEU A 116 -4.17 3.74 -13.34
N ILE A 117 -4.31 4.59 -12.32
CA ILE A 117 -4.13 6.04 -12.46
C ILE A 117 -2.70 6.36 -12.92
N MET A 118 -1.68 5.74 -12.31
CA MET A 118 -0.29 5.95 -12.70
C MET A 118 -0.03 5.54 -14.15
N TYR A 119 -0.50 4.35 -14.53
CA TYR A 119 -0.40 3.82 -15.89
C TYR A 119 -1.01 4.78 -16.92
N HIS A 120 -2.27 5.16 -16.75
CA HIS A 120 -2.94 6.05 -17.70
C HIS A 120 -2.35 7.46 -17.73
N THR A 121 -1.78 7.92 -16.62
CA THR A 121 -1.08 9.22 -16.57
C THR A 121 0.23 9.18 -17.34
N ALA A 122 1.04 8.13 -17.14
CA ALA A 122 2.28 7.93 -17.88
C ALA A 122 2.01 7.75 -19.38
N LYS A 123 0.99 6.96 -19.73
CA LYS A 123 0.59 6.74 -21.13
C LYS A 123 0.21 8.04 -21.84
N ARG A 124 -0.69 8.83 -21.25
CA ARG A 124 -1.07 10.15 -21.80
C ARG A 124 0.13 11.08 -21.96
N ALA A 125 1.07 11.07 -21.02
CA ALA A 125 2.27 11.90 -21.10
C ALA A 125 3.23 11.45 -22.22
N ALA A 126 3.31 10.14 -22.50
CA ALA A 126 4.08 9.61 -23.61
C ALA A 126 3.45 9.99 -24.96
N ASP A 127 2.13 9.77 -25.11
CA ASP A 127 1.40 10.09 -26.34
C ASP A 127 1.47 11.58 -26.72
N LEU A 128 1.56 12.48 -25.72
CA LEU A 128 1.73 13.91 -25.94
C LEU A 128 3.14 14.27 -26.42
N LYS A 129 4.17 13.55 -25.99
CA LYS A 129 5.55 13.77 -26.43
C LYS A 129 5.79 13.32 -27.87
N GLU A 130 5.11 12.28 -28.32
CA GLU A 130 5.23 11.80 -29.71
C GLU A 130 4.53 12.70 -30.73
N LYS A 131 3.63 13.58 -30.27
CA LYS A 131 2.90 14.54 -31.11
C LYS A 131 3.57 15.92 -31.21
N GLN A 132 4.65 16.15 -30.46
CA GLN A 132 5.46 17.37 -30.49
C GLN A 132 6.72 17.14 -31.33
#